data_AF-I1YIS5-F1
#
_entry.id   AF-I1YIS5-F1
#
_cell.length_a   1.000
_cell.length_b   1.000
_cell.length_c   1.000
_cell.angle_alpha   90.00
_cell.angle_beta   90.00
_cell.angle_gamma   90.00
#
_symmetry.space_group_name_H-M   'P 1'
#
loop_
_entity.id
_entity.type
_entity.pdbx_description
1 polymer ?
#
loop_
_entity_poly.entity_id
_entity_poly.type
_entity_poly.pdbx_seq_one_letter_code
_entity_poly.pdbx_strand_id
1 'polypeptide(L)'
;MEKFSRTRSLWLAFLLAIIVLGVFGYLLFTDGEHFKKQEIVDPPIELAEPELPLEIIEVDDSLPAQEEIRENEAEIFVENLAAEPTEAVRLTEGEDQFVRSDSVIALPSLEERVTTLEKLLDDEALADDTPVSVFFTEETREETTIQKMVESKEDHIAPVTIETESGETITAPLSELVKRDDIDKNQPVTEVRQEKKQIQTTVAELAKSDIAPQQEVTVVINHGNKEIALEELLAGEPIEKDSLLYLHRVTEADYQGLWGIIQSGLINKFRRGMRLEGMGPQSTLSVTIPADADEPLPDGLSSFLGKILNQKVTSSYVYNFRTEAMGRNPNLIFPGQQLIMIEFEADEIRDIYLYFAEHRAEEVKTFAISN
;
A
#
# COMPACT_ATOMS: atom_id res chain seq x y z
N MET A 1 13.33 4.76 53.83
CA MET A 1 13.42 5.72 52.71
C MET A 1 13.45 4.87 51.46
N GLU A 2 12.56 4.92 50.48
CA GLU A 2 11.76 6.02 49.94
C GLU A 2 10.31 5.56 49.65
N LYS A 3 9.34 6.36 50.06
CA LYS A 3 7.96 6.32 49.54
C LYS A 3 7.68 7.72 49.00
N PHE A 4 8.31 8.09 47.89
CA PHE A 4 8.13 9.40 47.27
C PHE A 4 8.35 9.32 45.75
N SER A 5 7.43 8.69 45.02
CA SER A 5 7.34 8.92 43.56
C SER A 5 5.98 8.68 42.93
N ARG A 6 5.04 7.97 43.59
CA ARG A 6 3.72 7.68 42.99
C ARG A 6 2.69 8.81 43.01
N THR A 7 2.91 9.88 43.77
CA THR A 7 1.93 10.97 43.93
C THR A 7 2.08 12.14 42.95
N ARG A 8 3.22 12.28 42.25
CA ARG A 8 3.41 13.37 41.26
C ARG A 8 2.81 13.07 39.88
N SER A 9 2.71 11.80 39.49
CA SER A 9 2.17 11.40 38.18
C SER A 9 0.65 11.56 38.08
N LEU A 10 -0.11 11.27 39.14
CA LEU A 10 -1.57 11.41 39.13
C LEU A 10 -2.03 12.87 39.07
N TRP A 11 -1.27 13.79 39.68
CA TRP A 11 -1.60 15.22 39.67
C TRP A 11 -1.42 15.85 38.30
N LEU A 12 -0.42 15.45 37.52
CA LEU A 12 -0.27 15.92 36.15
C LEU A 12 -1.41 15.43 35.24
N ALA A 13 -1.82 14.17 35.36
CA ALA A 13 -2.93 13.62 34.56
C ALA A 13 -4.26 14.32 34.88
N PHE A 14 -4.50 14.64 36.17
CA PHE A 14 -5.70 15.36 36.59
C PHE A 14 -5.74 16.81 36.08
N LEU A 15 -4.59 17.50 36.08
CA LEU A 15 -4.49 18.87 35.58
C LEU A 15 -4.69 18.92 34.06
N LEU A 16 -4.17 17.93 33.33
CA LEU A 16 -4.35 17.80 31.88
C LEU A 16 -5.81 17.51 31.51
N ALA A 17 -6.50 16.66 32.28
CA ALA A 17 -7.93 16.39 32.08
C ALA A 17 -8.80 17.64 32.29
N ILE A 18 -8.48 18.48 33.28
CA ILE A 18 -9.18 19.75 33.51
C ILE A 18 -8.94 20.74 32.37
N ILE A 19 -7.72 20.80 31.81
CA ILE A 19 -7.42 21.67 30.67
C ILE A 19 -8.21 21.22 29.44
N VAL A 20 -8.28 19.92 29.16
CA VAL A 20 -9.05 19.38 28.04
C VAL A 20 -10.54 19.69 28.21
N LEU A 21 -11.11 19.50 29.40
CA LEU A 21 -12.50 19.86 29.70
C LEU A 21 -12.76 21.36 29.60
N GLY A 22 -11.81 22.20 30.02
CA GLY A 22 -11.89 23.66 29.90
C GLY A 22 -11.87 24.13 28.45
N VAL A 23 -11.02 23.55 27.61
CA VAL A 23 -10.95 23.87 26.17
C VAL A 23 -12.20 23.39 25.45
N PHE A 24 -12.70 22.19 25.77
CA PHE A 24 -13.92 21.65 25.16
C PHE A 24 -15.17 22.45 25.58
N GLY A 25 -15.25 22.85 26.86
CA GLY A 25 -16.31 23.74 27.34
C GLY A 25 -16.24 25.14 26.74
N TYR A 26 -15.04 25.68 26.54
CA TYR A 26 -14.84 26.97 25.87
C TYR A 26 -15.27 26.91 24.40
N LEU A 27 -14.91 25.85 23.67
CA LEU A 27 -15.30 25.67 22.27
C LEU A 27 -16.82 25.56 22.10
N LEU A 28 -17.51 24.83 22.99
CA LEU A 28 -18.98 24.76 22.97
C LEU A 28 -19.65 26.10 23.34
N PHE A 29 -19.01 26.92 24.18
CA PHE A 29 -19.56 28.23 24.56
C PHE A 29 -19.31 29.30 23.50
N THR A 30 -18.18 29.23 22.78
CA THR A 30 -17.85 30.19 21.71
C THR A 30 -18.67 30.01 20.43
N ASP A 31 -19.31 28.85 20.24
CA ASP A 31 -20.18 28.59 19.07
C ASP A 31 -21.63 29.06 19.30
N GLY A 32 -21.93 29.64 20.47
CA GLY A 32 -23.28 30.05 20.87
C GLY A 32 -23.67 31.50 20.55
N GLU A 33 -22.78 32.35 20.03
CA GLU A 33 -23.09 33.78 19.79
C GLU A 33 -23.12 34.17 18.31
N HIS A 34 -24.18 33.75 17.61
CA HIS A 34 -24.70 34.50 16.46
C HIS A 34 -26.24 34.58 16.49
N PHE A 35 -26.82 35.05 17.60
CA PHE A 35 -28.16 35.62 17.58
C PHE A 35 -28.12 37.02 16.95
N LYS A 36 -28.54 37.11 15.68
CA LYS A 36 -28.80 38.40 15.02
C LYS A 36 -29.87 39.16 15.81
N LYS A 37 -29.50 40.37 16.25
CA LYS A 37 -30.41 41.41 16.74
C LYS A 37 -31.56 41.63 15.75
N GLN A 38 -32.79 41.56 16.26
CA GLN A 38 -33.96 42.16 15.61
C GLN A 38 -33.78 43.68 15.62
N GLU A 39 -33.64 44.27 14.44
CA GLU A 39 -33.84 45.70 14.22
C GLU A 39 -35.26 45.87 13.70
N ILE A 40 -36.12 46.44 14.54
CA ILE A 40 -37.49 46.80 14.21
C ILE A 40 -37.41 48.01 13.28
N VAL A 41 -37.82 47.82 12.03
CA VAL A 41 -38.13 48.93 11.11
C VAL A 41 -39.54 48.69 10.57
N ASP A 42 -40.50 49.44 11.11
CA ASP A 42 -41.77 49.77 10.47
C ASP A 42 -41.51 50.97 9.52
N PRO A 43 -42.18 51.09 8.35
CA PRO A 43 -43.63 50.96 8.19
C PRO A 43 -44.04 49.94 7.09
N PRO A 44 -45.35 49.68 6.87
CA PRO A 44 -45.83 48.43 6.27
C PRO A 44 -45.67 48.44 4.75
N ILE A 45 -45.13 47.37 4.20
CA ILE A 45 -45.25 47.07 2.77
C ILE A 45 -46.30 45.96 2.65
N GLU A 46 -47.45 46.32 2.07
CA GLU A 46 -48.51 45.39 1.69
C GLU A 46 -47.93 44.34 0.72
N LEU A 47 -47.73 43.11 1.19
CA LEU A 47 -47.54 41.96 0.33
C LEU A 47 -48.94 41.43 0.00
N ALA A 48 -49.42 41.77 -1.19
CA ALA A 48 -50.53 41.05 -1.80
C ALA A 48 -50.17 39.57 -1.87
N GLU A 49 -50.98 38.70 -1.27
CA GLU A 49 -50.87 37.25 -1.43
C GLU A 49 -51.09 36.91 -2.91
N PRO A 50 -50.11 36.34 -3.64
CA PRO A 50 -50.46 35.61 -4.84
C PRO A 50 -51.02 34.26 -4.37
N GLU A 51 -52.31 34.03 -4.63
CA GLU A 51 -52.88 32.68 -4.68
C GLU A 51 -52.14 31.89 -5.76
N LEU A 52 -51.01 31.28 -5.40
CA LEU A 52 -50.41 30.23 -6.22
C LEU A 52 -51.24 28.97 -6.01
N PRO A 53 -51.78 28.35 -7.08
CA PRO A 53 -52.49 27.10 -6.94
C PRO A 53 -51.54 26.07 -6.32
N LEU A 54 -52.03 25.30 -5.34
CA LEU A 54 -51.37 24.07 -4.89
C LEU A 54 -51.30 23.13 -6.10
N GLU A 55 -50.20 23.19 -6.82
CA GLU A 55 -49.84 22.16 -7.78
C GLU A 55 -49.46 20.94 -6.95
N ILE A 56 -50.35 19.95 -6.93
CA ILE A 56 -50.03 18.61 -6.47
C ILE A 56 -48.86 18.20 -7.35
N ILE A 57 -47.67 18.03 -6.77
CA ILE A 57 -46.58 17.34 -7.45
C ILE A 57 -47.10 15.93 -7.67
N GLU A 58 -47.65 15.67 -8.87
CA GLU A 58 -47.77 14.31 -9.37
C GLU A 58 -46.34 13.78 -9.35
N VAL A 59 -46.10 12.78 -8.50
CA VAL A 59 -44.87 11.99 -8.56
C VAL A 59 -44.89 11.39 -9.96
N ASP A 60 -44.09 11.97 -10.82
CA ASP A 60 -43.94 11.52 -12.19
C ASP A 60 -43.36 10.09 -12.14
N ASP A 61 -44.21 9.09 -12.43
CA ASP A 61 -43.82 7.68 -12.57
C ASP A 61 -42.82 7.45 -13.73
N SER A 62 -42.37 8.51 -14.42
CA SER A 62 -41.34 8.45 -15.47
C SER A 62 -39.90 8.68 -15.00
N LEU A 63 -39.67 8.94 -13.71
CA LEU A 63 -38.32 8.86 -13.14
C LEU A 63 -37.99 7.37 -12.88
N PRO A 64 -36.87 6.83 -13.42
CA PRO A 64 -36.48 5.46 -13.15
C PRO A 64 -36.42 5.22 -11.63
N ALA A 65 -36.85 4.05 -11.20
CA ALA A 65 -36.80 3.70 -9.78
C ALA A 65 -35.35 3.88 -9.28
N GLN A 66 -35.17 4.33 -8.03
CA GLN A 66 -33.82 4.52 -7.47
C GLN A 66 -32.92 3.29 -7.62
N GLU A 67 -33.51 2.10 -7.72
CA GLU A 67 -32.81 0.85 -8.05
C GLU A 67 -32.21 0.86 -9.46
N GLU A 68 -33.02 1.16 -10.47
CA GLU A 68 -32.63 1.18 -11.88
C GLU A 68 -31.54 2.22 -12.16
N ILE A 69 -31.56 3.34 -11.44
CA ILE A 69 -30.48 4.34 -11.49
C ILE A 69 -29.16 3.74 -10.96
N ARG A 70 -29.20 3.02 -9.83
CA ARG A 70 -28.01 2.42 -9.21
C ARG A 70 -27.45 1.27 -10.04
N GLU A 71 -28.32 0.45 -10.63
CA GLU A 71 -27.90 -0.61 -11.56
C GLU A 71 -27.18 -0.03 -12.77
N ASN A 72 -27.76 1.00 -13.41
CA ASN A 72 -27.14 1.68 -14.54
C ASN A 72 -25.82 2.40 -14.16
N GLU A 73 -25.75 2.99 -12.96
CA GLU A 73 -24.49 3.51 -12.42
C GLU A 73 -23.43 2.41 -12.29
N ALA A 74 -23.80 1.26 -11.74
CA ALA A 74 -22.89 0.13 -11.55
C ALA A 74 -22.39 -0.44 -12.89
N GLU A 75 -23.23 -0.50 -13.92
CA GLU A 75 -22.82 -0.88 -15.28
C GLU A 75 -21.79 0.09 -15.86
N ILE A 76 -22.07 1.40 -15.80
CA ILE A 76 -21.13 2.44 -16.23
C ILE A 76 -19.83 2.37 -15.42
N PHE A 77 -19.90 2.02 -14.13
CA PHE A 77 -18.73 1.80 -13.30
C PHE A 77 -17.88 0.63 -13.79
N VAL A 78 -18.49 -0.49 -14.17
CA VAL A 78 -17.73 -1.65 -14.66
C VAL A 78 -17.11 -1.33 -16.03
N GLU A 79 -17.85 -0.72 -16.95
CA GLU A 79 -17.39 -0.42 -18.30
C GLU A 79 -16.16 0.50 -18.33
N ASN A 80 -16.13 1.49 -17.44
CA ASN A 80 -15.04 2.49 -17.37
C ASN A 80 -13.89 2.07 -16.44
N LEU A 81 -14.00 0.94 -15.73
CA LEU A 81 -12.98 0.52 -14.77
C LEU A 81 -11.64 0.16 -15.46
N ALA A 82 -11.73 -0.33 -16.69
CA ALA A 82 -10.60 -0.58 -17.56
C ALA A 82 -10.78 0.18 -18.88
N ALA A 83 -9.78 1.00 -19.24
CA ALA A 83 -9.74 1.68 -20.52
C ALA A 83 -9.74 0.67 -21.67
N GLU A 84 -10.30 1.07 -22.82
CA GLU A 84 -10.19 0.25 -24.03
C GLU A 84 -8.72 0.06 -24.42
N PRO A 85 -8.33 -1.16 -24.87
CA PRO A 85 -6.95 -1.51 -25.17
C PRO A 85 -6.48 -0.78 -26.44
N THR A 86 -6.07 0.47 -26.27
CA THR A 86 -5.57 1.34 -27.34
C THR A 86 -4.05 1.38 -27.38
N GLU A 87 -3.39 1.19 -26.23
CA GLU A 87 -1.93 1.09 -26.07
C GLU A 87 -1.57 0.03 -25.01
N ALA A 88 -0.32 -0.42 -25.04
CA ALA A 88 0.18 -1.36 -24.03
C ALA A 88 0.18 -0.72 -22.64
N VAL A 89 -0.49 -1.40 -21.72
CA VAL A 89 -0.65 -0.93 -20.34
C VAL A 89 0.67 -1.07 -19.59
N ARG A 90 1.27 0.06 -19.19
CA ARG A 90 2.53 0.07 -18.43
C ARG A 90 2.26 -0.19 -16.95
N LEU A 91 2.98 -1.14 -16.38
CA LEU A 91 2.86 -1.50 -14.97
C LEU A 91 4.07 -1.00 -14.20
N THR A 92 3.88 0.09 -13.46
CA THR A 92 4.88 0.62 -12.53
C THR A 92 4.50 0.28 -11.08
N GLU A 93 5.48 0.33 -10.18
CA GLU A 93 5.22 0.08 -8.76
C GLU A 93 4.34 1.20 -8.18
N GLY A 94 3.25 0.83 -7.51
CA GLY A 94 2.27 1.76 -6.95
C GLY A 94 1.19 2.27 -7.93
N GLU A 95 1.27 1.90 -9.22
CA GLU A 95 0.25 2.23 -10.23
C GLU A 95 -0.60 1.02 -10.61
N ASP A 96 -1.35 0.50 -9.64
CA ASP A 96 -2.25 -0.62 -9.88
C ASP A 96 -3.42 -0.22 -10.77
N GLN A 97 -3.91 -1.16 -11.58
CA GLN A 97 -4.97 -0.89 -12.54
C GLN A 97 -5.78 -2.13 -12.89
N PHE A 98 -7.05 -1.90 -13.20
CA PHE A 98 -7.88 -2.89 -13.88
C PHE A 98 -7.62 -2.80 -15.37
N VAL A 99 -7.51 -3.95 -16.01
CA VAL A 99 -7.36 -4.09 -17.46
C VAL A 99 -8.33 -5.15 -17.95
N ARG A 100 -8.66 -5.11 -19.24
CA ARG A 100 -9.46 -6.16 -19.86
C ARG A 100 -8.60 -7.39 -20.12
N SER A 101 -9.22 -8.57 -20.13
CA SER A 101 -8.52 -9.85 -20.36
C SER A 101 -7.73 -9.90 -21.67
N ASP A 102 -8.16 -9.15 -22.68
CA ASP A 102 -7.54 -9.04 -24.02
C ASP A 102 -6.48 -7.93 -24.11
N SER A 103 -6.14 -7.28 -23.00
CA SER A 103 -5.17 -6.19 -22.98
C SER A 103 -3.73 -6.69 -23.16
N VAL A 104 -2.91 -5.85 -23.81
CA VAL A 104 -1.46 -6.01 -23.87
C VAL A 104 -0.83 -5.21 -22.73
N ILE A 105 0.09 -5.82 -21.99
CA ILE A 105 0.80 -5.17 -20.89
C ILE A 105 2.28 -5.05 -21.22
N ALA A 106 2.92 -3.99 -20.72
CA ALA A 106 4.35 -3.79 -20.79
C ALA A 106 4.99 -4.16 -19.43
N LEU A 107 5.73 -5.27 -19.42
CA LEU A 107 6.45 -5.77 -18.25
C LEU A 107 7.93 -5.41 -18.32
N PRO A 108 8.58 -5.12 -17.18
CA PRO A 108 10.02 -4.94 -17.17
C PRO A 108 10.71 -6.26 -17.55
N SER A 109 11.69 -6.18 -18.46
CA SER A 109 12.54 -7.30 -18.85
C SER A 109 13.72 -7.36 -17.90
N LEU A 110 13.58 -8.12 -16.82
CA LEU A 110 14.58 -8.20 -15.75
C LEU A 110 15.46 -9.44 -15.90
N GLU A 111 16.77 -9.26 -15.84
CA GLU A 111 17.74 -10.35 -15.74
C GLU A 111 18.42 -10.31 -14.37
N GLU A 112 18.36 -11.41 -13.62
CA GLU A 112 19.13 -11.56 -12.37
C GLU A 112 20.43 -12.33 -12.65
N ARG A 113 21.56 -11.78 -12.18
CA ARG A 113 22.89 -12.37 -12.37
C ARG A 113 23.72 -12.26 -11.10
N VAL A 114 24.40 -13.34 -10.73
CA VAL A 114 25.45 -13.32 -9.70
C VAL A 114 26.80 -13.24 -10.40
N THR A 115 27.60 -12.21 -10.09
CA THR A 115 28.88 -11.93 -10.76
C THR A 115 29.81 -11.12 -9.85
N THR A 116 30.99 -10.74 -10.32
CA THR A 116 31.80 -9.70 -9.68
C THR A 116 31.54 -8.34 -10.33
N LEU A 117 31.78 -7.24 -9.61
CA LEU A 117 31.62 -5.90 -10.17
C LEU A 117 32.46 -5.71 -11.44
N GLU A 118 33.73 -6.13 -11.43
CA GLU A 118 34.64 -6.06 -12.59
C GLU A 118 34.04 -6.74 -13.83
N LYS A 119 33.54 -7.97 -13.68
CA LYS A 119 32.93 -8.72 -14.78
C LYS A 119 31.62 -8.11 -15.28
N LEU A 120 30.87 -7.44 -14.41
CA LEU A 120 29.65 -6.75 -14.81
C LEU A 120 29.98 -5.50 -15.63
N LEU A 121 30.99 -4.74 -15.22
CA LEU A 121 31.41 -3.52 -15.91
C LEU A 121 32.13 -3.81 -17.24
N ASP A 122 32.77 -4.97 -17.36
CA ASP A 122 33.41 -5.43 -18.59
C ASP A 122 32.42 -6.05 -19.60
N ASP A 123 31.12 -6.16 -19.26
CA ASP A 123 30.12 -6.74 -20.16
C ASP A 123 29.70 -5.75 -21.25
N GLU A 124 30.26 -5.92 -22.46
CA GLU A 124 29.94 -5.11 -23.65
C GLU A 124 28.46 -5.18 -24.07
N ALA A 125 27.67 -6.13 -23.58
CA ALA A 125 26.24 -6.20 -23.85
C ALA A 125 25.44 -5.15 -23.06
N LEU A 126 26.02 -4.55 -22.02
CA LEU A 126 25.35 -3.57 -21.16
C LEU A 126 25.74 -2.15 -21.57
N ALA A 127 24.73 -1.32 -21.88
CA ALA A 127 24.95 0.10 -22.13
C ALA A 127 25.16 0.86 -20.81
N ASP A 128 25.91 1.97 -20.88
CA ASP A 128 26.21 2.86 -19.76
C ASP A 128 24.97 3.33 -18.97
N ASP A 129 23.85 3.55 -19.66
CA ASP A 129 22.58 4.01 -19.11
C ASP A 129 21.64 2.88 -18.66
N THR A 130 22.06 1.62 -18.78
CA THR A 130 21.25 0.46 -18.37
C THR A 130 20.97 0.52 -16.86
N PRO A 131 19.70 0.58 -16.44
CA PRO A 131 19.36 0.58 -15.02
C PRO A 131 19.66 -0.77 -14.37
N VAL A 132 20.29 -0.74 -13.20
CA VAL A 132 20.67 -1.92 -12.43
C VAL A 132 20.33 -1.75 -10.96
N SER A 133 19.89 -2.82 -10.32
CA SER A 133 19.83 -2.94 -8.86
C SER A 133 20.91 -3.89 -8.40
N VAL A 134 21.83 -3.44 -7.55
CA VAL A 134 22.97 -4.22 -7.08
C VAL A 134 22.81 -4.51 -5.60
N PHE A 135 22.87 -5.79 -5.25
CA PHE A 135 22.82 -6.32 -3.91
C PHE A 135 24.19 -6.89 -3.56
N PHE A 136 24.77 -6.42 -2.46
CA PHE A 136 26.10 -6.83 -2.03
C PHE A 136 26.22 -6.80 -0.51
N THR A 137 27.22 -7.51 0.02
CA THR A 137 27.55 -7.45 1.44
C THR A 137 28.75 -6.54 1.62
N GLU A 138 28.55 -5.40 2.25
CA GLU A 138 29.64 -4.52 2.62
C GLU A 138 30.29 -5.02 3.91
N GLU A 139 31.61 -5.20 3.87
CA GLU A 139 32.40 -5.54 5.04
C GLU A 139 33.09 -4.28 5.55
N THR A 140 32.78 -3.88 6.79
CA THR A 140 33.49 -2.82 7.48
C THR A 140 34.39 -3.42 8.55
N ARG A 141 35.63 -2.95 8.58
CA ARG A 141 36.67 -3.36 9.53
C ARG A 141 37.05 -2.16 10.39
N GLU A 142 36.84 -2.26 11.68
CA GLU A 142 37.13 -1.19 12.64
C GLU A 142 38.06 -1.71 13.74
N GLU A 143 39.21 -1.05 13.92
CA GLU A 143 40.11 -1.36 15.04
C GLU A 143 39.49 -0.85 16.35
N THR A 144 39.34 -1.75 17.32
CA THR A 144 38.68 -1.49 18.59
C THR A 144 39.21 -2.43 19.68
N THR A 145 38.59 -2.44 20.85
CA THR A 145 38.86 -3.41 21.92
C THR A 145 37.55 -4.01 22.41
N ILE A 146 37.59 -5.21 22.99
CA ILE A 146 36.39 -5.84 23.58
C ILE A 146 35.80 -4.92 24.65
N GLN A 147 36.65 -4.31 25.48
CA GLN A 147 36.21 -3.36 26.49
C GLN A 147 35.46 -2.16 25.89
N LYS A 148 35.99 -1.56 24.82
CA LYS A 148 35.35 -0.41 24.15
C LYS A 148 34.02 -0.80 23.49
N MET A 149 33.92 -2.00 22.91
CA MET A 149 32.66 -2.51 22.33
C MET A 149 31.57 -2.71 23.39
N VAL A 150 31.93 -3.17 24.59
CA VAL A 150 30.99 -3.32 25.72
C VAL A 150 30.51 -1.98 26.25
N GLU A 151 31.33 -0.93 26.15
CA GLU A 151 30.95 0.41 26.57
C GLU A 151 30.09 1.14 25.53
N SER A 152 30.28 0.82 24.24
CA SER A 152 29.62 1.53 23.13
C SER A 152 28.34 0.87 22.62
N LYS A 153 28.18 -0.45 22.77
CA LYS A 153 27.03 -1.19 22.25
C LYS A 153 26.01 -1.47 23.34
N GLU A 154 24.73 -1.28 23.05
CA GLU A 154 23.66 -1.60 24.01
C GLU A 154 23.31 -3.09 24.03
N ASP A 155 23.39 -3.74 22.87
CA ASP A 155 23.08 -5.16 22.70
C ASP A 155 24.35 -6.01 22.88
N HIS A 156 24.40 -6.76 23.99
CA HIS A 156 25.50 -7.68 24.31
C HIS A 156 25.19 -9.16 24.01
N ILE A 157 23.98 -9.45 23.51
CA ILE A 157 23.53 -10.80 23.17
C ILE A 157 23.61 -11.06 21.67
N ALA A 158 23.56 -10.01 20.84
CA ALA A 158 23.82 -10.15 19.42
C ALA A 158 25.27 -10.63 19.18
N PRO A 159 25.47 -11.60 18.26
CA PRO A 159 26.81 -12.07 17.92
C PRO A 159 27.62 -10.96 17.26
N VAL A 160 28.88 -10.81 17.68
CA VAL A 160 29.86 -9.91 17.08
C VAL A 160 31.01 -10.75 16.54
N THR A 161 31.48 -10.41 15.35
CA THR A 161 32.66 -11.02 14.74
C THR A 161 33.87 -10.13 14.97
N ILE A 162 34.92 -10.70 15.54
CA ILE A 162 36.21 -10.04 15.78
C ILE A 162 37.33 -10.84 15.13
N GLU A 163 38.38 -10.15 14.70
CA GLU A 163 39.65 -10.72 14.29
C GLU A 163 40.73 -10.23 15.27
N THR A 164 41.43 -11.19 15.89
CA THR A 164 42.51 -10.92 16.83
C THR A 164 43.82 -10.62 16.10
N GLU A 165 44.83 -10.04 16.78
CA GLU A 165 46.15 -9.81 16.18
C GLU A 165 46.83 -11.08 15.65
N SER A 166 46.48 -12.26 16.19
CA SER A 166 46.98 -13.55 15.70
C SER A 166 46.31 -14.03 14.41
N GLY A 167 45.32 -13.28 13.89
CA GLY A 167 44.52 -13.62 12.71
C GLY A 167 43.38 -14.61 13.01
N GLU A 168 43.12 -14.93 14.28
CA GLU A 168 41.98 -15.76 14.66
C GLU A 168 40.67 -14.95 14.55
N THR A 169 39.72 -15.44 13.76
CA THR A 169 38.37 -14.89 13.64
C THR A 169 37.42 -15.59 14.63
N ILE A 170 36.74 -14.81 15.46
CA ILE A 170 35.83 -15.30 16.49
C ILE A 170 34.49 -14.59 16.35
N THR A 171 33.41 -15.36 16.23
CA THR A 171 32.03 -14.85 16.23
C THR A 171 31.31 -15.32 17.48
N ALA A 172 30.99 -14.40 18.39
CA ALA A 172 30.25 -14.70 19.62
C ALA A 172 29.58 -13.44 20.19
N PRO A 173 28.55 -13.57 21.05
CA PRO A 173 28.00 -12.45 21.79
C PRO A 173 29.06 -11.74 22.65
N LEU A 174 28.98 -10.42 22.78
CA LEU A 174 29.91 -9.65 23.63
C LEU A 174 29.92 -10.17 25.07
N SER A 175 28.76 -10.58 25.58
CA SER A 175 28.63 -11.16 26.91
C SER A 175 29.42 -12.47 27.13
N GLU A 176 29.73 -13.20 26.05
CA GLU A 176 30.58 -14.39 26.07
C GLU A 176 32.05 -14.02 25.85
N LEU A 177 32.34 -13.13 24.90
CA LEU A 177 33.69 -12.65 24.62
C LEU A 177 34.35 -12.02 25.87
N VAL A 178 33.58 -11.33 26.72
CA VAL A 178 34.10 -10.77 27.98
C VAL A 178 34.41 -11.83 29.03
N LYS A 179 33.84 -13.04 28.93
CA LYS A 179 34.09 -14.13 29.90
C LYS A 179 35.23 -15.04 29.49
N ARG A 180 35.75 -14.88 28.28
CA ARG A 180 36.87 -15.66 27.77
C ARG A 180 38.17 -15.24 28.46
N ASP A 181 38.87 -16.22 29.02
CA ASP A 181 40.17 -16.01 29.69
C ASP A 181 41.34 -16.02 28.69
N ASP A 182 41.11 -16.55 27.48
CA ASP A 182 42.08 -16.67 26.40
C ASP A 182 42.26 -15.37 25.59
N ILE A 183 41.45 -14.34 25.85
CA ILE A 183 41.48 -13.06 25.12
C ILE A 183 41.67 -11.90 26.10
N ASP A 184 42.68 -11.07 25.87
CA ASP A 184 42.84 -9.81 26.60
C ASP A 184 41.84 -8.77 26.08
N LYS A 185 40.99 -8.29 26.98
CA LYS A 185 39.86 -7.39 26.67
C LYS A 185 40.31 -6.00 26.22
N ASN A 186 41.54 -5.63 26.55
CA ASN A 186 42.11 -4.32 26.21
C ASN A 186 43.06 -4.39 25.01
N GLN A 187 43.33 -5.57 24.48
CA GLN A 187 44.12 -5.68 23.26
C GLN A 187 43.33 -5.20 22.04
N PRO A 188 44.01 -4.59 21.05
CA PRO A 188 43.41 -4.28 19.78
C PRO A 188 42.84 -5.53 19.11
N VAL A 189 41.59 -5.42 18.67
CA VAL A 189 40.91 -6.39 17.82
C VAL A 189 40.28 -5.64 16.66
N THR A 190 40.16 -6.28 15.51
CA THR A 190 39.39 -5.73 14.40
C THR A 190 37.98 -6.26 14.48
N GLU A 191 37.01 -5.38 14.71
CA GLU A 191 35.62 -5.75 14.57
C GLU A 191 35.27 -5.83 13.08
N VAL A 192 34.68 -6.94 12.67
CA VAL A 192 34.22 -7.18 11.30
C VAL A 192 32.70 -7.13 11.30
N ARG A 193 32.12 -6.14 10.61
CA ARG A 193 30.67 -6.04 10.43
C ARG A 193 30.33 -6.28 8.96
N GLN A 194 29.32 -7.10 8.73
CA GLN A 194 28.78 -7.40 7.41
C GLN A 194 27.37 -6.83 7.32
N GLU A 195 27.15 -5.92 6.39
CA GLU A 195 25.84 -5.31 6.15
C GLU A 195 25.39 -5.62 4.72
N LYS A 196 24.16 -6.13 4.57
CA LYS A 196 23.55 -6.29 3.25
C LYS A 196 23.09 -4.93 2.76
N LYS A 197 23.63 -4.49 1.63
CA LYS A 197 23.26 -3.24 0.98
C LYS A 197 22.60 -3.50 -0.37
N GLN A 198 21.73 -2.58 -0.74
CA GLN A 198 21.12 -2.50 -2.05
C GLN A 198 21.34 -1.08 -2.58
N ILE A 199 21.75 -0.98 -3.84
CA ILE A 199 21.78 0.29 -4.57
C ILE A 199 21.02 0.15 -5.89
N GLN A 200 20.30 1.19 -6.28
CA GLN A 200 19.69 1.32 -7.61
C GLN A 200 20.41 2.43 -8.35
N THR A 201 20.94 2.12 -9.54
CA THR A 201 21.83 3.03 -10.28
C THR A 201 21.89 2.61 -11.76
N THR A 202 22.80 3.20 -12.54
CA THR A 202 23.11 2.77 -13.91
C THR A 202 24.50 2.14 -13.98
N VAL A 203 24.81 1.42 -15.05
CA VAL A 203 26.15 0.80 -15.24
C VAL A 203 27.27 1.85 -15.15
N ALA A 204 27.09 3.03 -15.75
CA ALA A 204 28.10 4.10 -15.73
C ALA A 204 28.29 4.76 -14.34
N GLU A 205 27.23 4.81 -13.53
CA GLU A 205 27.32 5.30 -12.15
C GLU A 205 27.88 4.23 -11.22
N LEU A 206 27.54 2.96 -11.45
CA LEU A 206 28.07 1.82 -10.71
C LEU A 206 29.59 1.71 -10.87
N ALA A 207 30.14 2.05 -12.04
CA ALA A 207 31.58 2.12 -12.27
C ALA A 207 32.32 3.14 -11.36
N LYS A 208 31.58 4.07 -10.75
CA LYS A 208 32.10 5.08 -9.82
C LYS A 208 31.75 4.77 -8.35
N SER A 209 31.16 3.62 -8.08
CA SER A 209 30.79 3.21 -6.73
C SER A 209 32.01 2.78 -5.91
N ASP A 210 31.85 2.76 -4.59
CA ASP A 210 32.89 2.31 -3.65
C ASP A 210 32.96 0.77 -3.51
N ILE A 211 32.23 0.02 -4.35
CA ILE A 211 32.23 -1.44 -4.34
C ILE A 211 33.55 -1.95 -4.92
N ALA A 212 34.18 -2.92 -4.25
CA ALA A 212 35.46 -3.45 -4.73
C ALA A 212 35.27 -4.23 -6.05
N PRO A 213 36.17 -4.11 -7.05
CA PRO A 213 35.99 -4.75 -8.36
C PRO A 213 35.80 -6.28 -8.29
N GLN A 214 36.47 -6.95 -7.36
CA GLN A 214 36.39 -8.42 -7.20
C GLN A 214 35.24 -8.87 -6.28
N GLN A 215 34.48 -7.94 -5.70
CA GLN A 215 33.39 -8.25 -4.79
C GLN A 215 32.28 -8.96 -5.55
N GLU A 216 31.79 -10.06 -4.98
CA GLU A 216 30.62 -10.74 -5.50
C GLU A 216 29.38 -9.89 -5.24
N VAL A 217 28.59 -9.72 -6.29
CA VAL A 217 27.37 -8.93 -6.31
C VAL A 217 26.25 -9.74 -6.96
N THR A 218 25.04 -9.61 -6.45
CA THR A 218 23.83 -10.03 -7.15
C THR A 218 23.23 -8.80 -7.81
N VAL A 219 23.01 -8.86 -9.12
CA VAL A 219 22.59 -7.71 -9.92
C VAL A 219 21.29 -8.07 -10.63
N VAL A 220 20.32 -7.16 -10.57
CA VAL A 220 19.11 -7.19 -11.40
C VAL A 220 19.26 -6.13 -12.48
N ILE A 221 19.36 -6.54 -13.73
CA ILE A 221 19.56 -5.71 -14.91
C ILE A 221 18.22 -5.48 -15.58
N ASN A 222 17.88 -4.23 -15.89
CA ASN A 222 16.65 -3.88 -16.58
C ASN A 222 16.92 -3.64 -18.07
N HIS A 223 16.47 -4.57 -18.92
CA HIS A 223 16.59 -4.50 -20.39
C HIS A 223 15.45 -3.71 -21.06
N GLY A 224 14.73 -2.88 -20.30
CA GLY A 224 13.58 -2.13 -20.76
C GLY A 224 12.28 -2.89 -20.55
N ASN A 225 11.30 -2.67 -21.44
CA ASN A 225 9.98 -3.28 -21.33
C ASN A 225 9.73 -4.28 -22.46
N LYS A 226 9.12 -5.40 -22.11
CA LYS A 226 8.58 -6.41 -23.02
C LYS A 226 7.06 -6.28 -23.02
N GLU A 227 6.50 -6.09 -24.20
CA GLU A 227 5.06 -6.15 -24.40
C GLU A 227 4.63 -7.61 -24.50
N ILE A 228 3.58 -7.97 -23.77
CA ILE A 228 3.02 -9.32 -23.74
C ILE A 228 1.49 -9.23 -23.59
N ALA A 229 0.77 -10.05 -24.35
CA ALA A 229 -0.67 -10.17 -24.17
C ALA A 229 -0.98 -10.91 -22.87
N LEU A 230 -1.98 -10.46 -22.11
CA LEU A 230 -2.37 -11.13 -20.86
C LEU A 230 -2.76 -12.59 -21.06
N GLU A 231 -3.44 -12.88 -22.17
CA GLU A 231 -3.79 -14.25 -22.57
C GLU A 231 -2.55 -15.16 -22.72
N GLU A 232 -1.43 -14.61 -23.18
CA GLU A 232 -0.16 -15.35 -23.32
C GLU A 232 0.48 -15.63 -21.96
N LEU A 233 0.44 -14.66 -21.03
CA LEU A 233 0.93 -14.84 -19.67
C LEU A 233 0.17 -15.94 -18.95
N LEU A 234 -1.15 -15.97 -19.13
CA LEU A 234 -2.05 -16.93 -18.48
C LEU A 234 -1.98 -18.34 -19.10
N ALA A 235 -1.02 -18.58 -20.00
CA ALA A 235 -0.71 -19.89 -20.59
C ALA A 235 -1.92 -20.62 -21.20
N GLY A 236 -2.91 -19.87 -21.70
CA GLY A 236 -4.14 -20.42 -22.28
C GLY A 236 -5.14 -20.96 -21.26
N GLU A 237 -5.00 -20.63 -19.97
CA GLU A 237 -6.08 -20.82 -19.03
C GLU A 237 -7.30 -19.98 -19.47
N PRO A 238 -8.51 -20.57 -19.51
CA PRO A 238 -9.69 -19.88 -19.98
C PRO A 238 -10.07 -18.79 -18.97
N ILE A 239 -10.00 -17.54 -19.41
CA ILE A 239 -10.55 -16.38 -18.72
C ILE A 239 -11.95 -16.16 -19.26
N GLU A 240 -12.91 -15.82 -18.41
CA GLU A 240 -14.25 -15.50 -18.91
C GLU A 240 -14.20 -14.25 -19.80
N LYS A 241 -14.92 -14.32 -20.93
CA LYS A 241 -15.04 -13.20 -21.85
C LYS A 241 -15.65 -12.02 -21.10
N ASP A 242 -15.04 -10.84 -21.23
CA ASP A 242 -15.41 -9.60 -20.55
C ASP A 242 -14.99 -9.50 -19.06
N SER A 243 -14.16 -10.43 -18.58
CA SER A 243 -13.52 -10.30 -17.25
C SER A 243 -12.51 -9.16 -17.19
N LEU A 244 -12.38 -8.60 -15.99
CA LEU A 244 -11.40 -7.58 -15.66
C LEU A 244 -10.30 -8.19 -14.80
N LEU A 245 -9.04 -7.88 -15.13
CA LEU A 245 -7.87 -8.28 -14.36
C LEU A 245 -7.36 -7.07 -13.58
N TYR A 246 -7.35 -7.15 -12.26
CA TYR A 246 -6.62 -6.22 -11.42
C TYR A 246 -5.16 -6.62 -11.37
N LEU A 247 -4.29 -5.72 -11.81
CA LEU A 247 -2.85 -5.93 -11.88
C LEU A 247 -2.13 -5.11 -10.81
N HIS A 248 -1.21 -5.74 -10.08
CA HIS A 248 -0.44 -5.11 -9.02
C HIS A 248 1.00 -5.62 -8.97
N ARG A 249 1.98 -4.71 -8.98
CA ARG A 249 3.40 -5.06 -8.78
C ARG A 249 3.71 -5.10 -7.30
N VAL A 250 4.19 -6.25 -6.82
CA VAL A 250 4.51 -6.43 -5.39
C VAL A 250 5.67 -5.53 -4.99
N THR A 251 5.47 -4.79 -3.90
CA THR A 251 6.43 -3.87 -3.28
C THR A 251 6.69 -4.26 -1.82
N GLU A 252 7.67 -3.61 -1.21
CA GLU A 252 7.95 -3.76 0.24
C GLU A 252 6.80 -3.26 1.12
N ALA A 253 5.88 -2.45 0.58
CA ALA A 253 4.72 -1.97 1.32
C ALA A 253 3.63 -3.05 1.47
N ASP A 254 3.72 -4.16 0.73
CA ASP A 254 2.70 -5.21 0.68
C ASP A 254 2.86 -6.26 1.79
N TYR A 255 3.17 -5.82 3.00
CA TYR A 255 3.40 -6.70 4.16
C TYR A 255 2.15 -7.47 4.61
N GLN A 256 0.96 -7.03 4.20
CA GLN A 256 -0.32 -7.71 4.47
C GLN A 256 -0.62 -8.84 3.47
N GLY A 257 0.30 -9.15 2.55
CA GLY A 257 0.11 -10.24 1.60
C GLY A 257 -0.93 -9.92 0.52
N LEU A 258 -1.36 -10.96 -0.18
CA LEU A 258 -2.41 -10.84 -1.20
C LEU A 258 -3.72 -10.26 -0.65
N TRP A 259 -4.06 -10.56 0.59
CA TRP A 259 -5.27 -10.01 1.21
C TRP A 259 -5.26 -8.49 1.20
N GLY A 260 -4.18 -7.89 1.73
CA GLY A 260 -4.02 -6.45 1.76
C GLY A 260 -3.89 -5.83 0.37
N ILE A 261 -3.23 -6.52 -0.58
CA ILE A 261 -3.13 -6.08 -1.98
C ILE A 261 -4.53 -5.98 -2.61
N ILE A 262 -5.34 -7.04 -2.53
CA ILE A 262 -6.67 -7.08 -3.13
C ILE A 262 -7.58 -6.05 -2.44
N GLN A 263 -7.57 -6.03 -1.10
CA GLN A 263 -8.38 -5.11 -0.30
C GLN A 263 -8.04 -3.65 -0.63
N SER A 264 -6.74 -3.29 -0.58
CA SER A 264 -6.29 -1.93 -0.88
C SER A 264 -6.58 -1.55 -2.32
N GLY A 265 -6.44 -2.48 -3.26
CA GLY A 265 -6.79 -2.30 -4.66
C GLY A 265 -8.25 -1.93 -4.85
N LEU A 266 -9.15 -2.74 -4.30
CA LEU A 266 -10.60 -2.51 -4.33
C LEU A 266 -10.98 -1.21 -3.63
N ILE A 267 -10.60 -1.02 -2.37
CA ILE A 267 -10.95 0.18 -1.60
C ILE A 267 -10.45 1.44 -2.30
N ASN A 268 -9.18 1.47 -2.74
CA ASN A 268 -8.63 2.66 -3.36
C ASN A 268 -9.26 2.97 -4.72
N LYS A 269 -9.62 1.96 -5.52
CA LYS A 269 -10.25 2.19 -6.83
C LYS A 269 -11.70 2.64 -6.70
N PHE A 270 -12.49 1.99 -5.84
CA PHE A 270 -13.87 2.39 -5.57
C PHE A 270 -13.95 3.78 -4.91
N ARG A 271 -13.05 4.07 -3.95
CA ARG A 271 -12.97 5.38 -3.28
C ARG A 271 -12.52 6.51 -4.18
N ARG A 272 -11.55 6.28 -5.08
CA ARG A 272 -11.09 7.30 -6.03
C ARG A 272 -12.21 7.76 -6.96
N GLY A 273 -13.17 6.87 -7.23
CA GLY A 273 -14.28 7.14 -8.13
C GLY A 273 -13.83 7.31 -9.57
N MET A 274 -14.79 7.28 -10.48
CA MET A 274 -14.54 7.48 -11.90
C MET A 274 -15.26 8.73 -12.40
N ARG A 275 -14.52 9.59 -13.10
CA ARG A 275 -15.10 10.79 -13.73
C ARG A 275 -15.83 10.34 -14.98
N LEU A 276 -17.12 10.65 -15.07
CA LEU A 276 -17.92 10.33 -16.25
C LEU A 276 -17.62 11.34 -17.35
N GLU A 277 -16.95 10.90 -18.42
CA GLU A 277 -16.80 11.72 -19.61
C GLU A 277 -18.17 11.99 -20.24
N GLY A 278 -18.49 13.26 -20.50
CA GLY A 278 -19.77 13.67 -21.11
C GLY A 278 -20.85 14.15 -20.14
N MET A 279 -20.72 13.92 -18.82
CA MET A 279 -21.65 14.44 -17.81
C MET A 279 -21.05 15.58 -16.97
N GLY A 280 -20.42 16.57 -17.60
CA GLY A 280 -19.94 17.77 -16.91
C GLY A 280 -18.84 17.56 -15.84
N PRO A 281 -18.22 18.65 -15.35
CA PRO A 281 -16.99 18.58 -14.54
C PRO A 281 -17.15 18.04 -13.10
N GLN A 282 -18.36 17.66 -12.66
CA GLN A 282 -18.64 17.23 -11.27
C GLN A 282 -19.25 15.82 -11.13
N SER A 283 -19.49 15.08 -12.22
CA SER A 283 -20.09 13.75 -12.13
C SER A 283 -19.00 12.69 -11.91
N THR A 284 -18.62 12.48 -10.65
CA THR A 284 -17.74 11.38 -10.25
C THR A 284 -18.60 10.30 -9.62
N LEU A 285 -18.58 9.10 -10.20
CA LEU A 285 -19.23 7.94 -9.62
C LEU A 285 -18.27 7.30 -8.63
N SER A 286 -18.58 7.36 -7.33
CA SER A 286 -17.74 6.80 -6.28
C SER A 286 -18.56 6.19 -5.16
N VAL A 287 -18.03 5.10 -4.63
CA VAL A 287 -18.58 4.41 -3.47
C VAL A 287 -17.47 4.22 -2.46
N THR A 288 -17.73 4.56 -1.21
CA THR A 288 -16.77 4.39 -0.13
C THR A 288 -16.93 3.00 0.45
N ILE A 289 -15.89 2.18 0.32
CA ILE A 289 -15.76 0.91 1.03
C ILE A 289 -15.05 1.21 2.37
N PRO A 290 -15.64 0.91 3.54
CA PRO A 290 -14.99 1.05 4.83
C PRO A 290 -13.69 0.23 4.92
N ALA A 291 -12.73 0.71 5.70
CA ALA A 291 -11.43 0.04 5.85
C ALA A 291 -11.52 -1.30 6.59
N ASP A 292 -12.57 -1.50 7.38
CA ASP A 292 -12.90 -2.69 8.15
C ASP A 292 -14.01 -3.53 7.51
N ALA A 293 -14.37 -3.26 6.24
CA ALA A 293 -15.47 -3.93 5.55
C ALA A 293 -15.24 -5.43 5.32
N ASP A 294 -13.99 -5.89 5.43
CA ASP A 294 -13.57 -7.28 5.32
C ASP A 294 -13.52 -8.02 6.67
N GLU A 295 -13.65 -7.32 7.79
CA GLU A 295 -13.64 -7.91 9.12
C GLU A 295 -14.85 -8.85 9.33
N PRO A 296 -14.72 -9.89 10.18
CA PRO A 296 -15.85 -10.74 10.54
C PRO A 296 -16.99 -9.92 11.17
N LEU A 297 -18.21 -10.30 10.84
CA LEU A 297 -19.41 -9.75 11.45
C LEU A 297 -19.46 -10.07 12.96
N PRO A 298 -20.25 -9.35 13.78
CA PRO A 298 -20.33 -9.57 15.22
C PRO A 298 -20.75 -10.98 15.65
N ASP A 299 -21.39 -11.73 14.76
CA ASP A 299 -21.79 -13.13 14.94
C ASP A 299 -20.67 -14.14 14.57
N GLY A 300 -19.51 -13.64 14.14
CA GLY A 300 -18.36 -14.42 13.71
C GLY A 300 -18.45 -14.93 12.26
N LEU A 301 -19.47 -14.55 11.50
CA LEU A 301 -19.58 -14.87 10.08
C LEU A 301 -18.67 -13.95 9.24
N SER A 302 -18.17 -14.46 8.12
CA SER A 302 -17.41 -13.62 7.18
C SER A 302 -18.31 -12.54 6.57
N SER A 303 -17.79 -11.31 6.53
CA SER A 303 -18.41 -10.19 5.81
C SER A 303 -18.54 -10.47 4.31
N PHE A 304 -19.35 -9.65 3.63
CA PHE A 304 -19.49 -9.71 2.16
C PHE A 304 -18.13 -9.57 1.47
N LEU A 305 -17.37 -8.52 1.80
CA LEU A 305 -16.04 -8.30 1.23
C LEU A 305 -15.05 -9.39 1.67
N GLY A 306 -15.09 -9.85 2.92
CA GLY A 306 -14.23 -10.92 3.41
C GLY A 306 -14.40 -12.24 2.65
N LYS A 307 -15.61 -12.58 2.20
CA LYS A 307 -15.86 -13.76 1.36
C LYS A 307 -15.23 -13.62 -0.02
N ILE A 308 -15.40 -12.46 -0.65
CA ILE A 308 -14.81 -12.15 -1.96
C ILE A 308 -13.29 -12.20 -1.86
N LEU A 309 -12.69 -11.51 -0.88
CA LEU A 309 -11.24 -11.49 -0.68
C LEU A 309 -10.69 -12.91 -0.47
N ASN A 310 -11.34 -13.73 0.35
CA ASN A 310 -10.90 -15.10 0.57
C ASN A 310 -10.90 -15.93 -0.74
N GLN A 311 -11.93 -15.80 -1.57
CA GLN A 311 -11.97 -16.44 -2.88
C GLN A 311 -10.83 -15.94 -3.77
N LYS A 312 -10.65 -14.61 -3.88
CA LYS A 312 -9.63 -13.99 -4.73
C LYS A 312 -8.21 -14.31 -4.33
N VAL A 313 -7.91 -14.39 -3.03
CA VAL A 313 -6.59 -14.84 -2.56
C VAL A 313 -6.29 -16.23 -3.13
N THR A 314 -7.25 -17.15 -3.08
CA THR A 314 -7.03 -18.53 -3.57
C THR A 314 -7.01 -18.68 -5.09
N SER A 315 -7.64 -17.77 -5.82
CA SER A 315 -7.74 -17.84 -7.29
C SER A 315 -6.78 -16.89 -8.03
N SER A 316 -6.01 -16.07 -7.31
CA SER A 316 -5.07 -15.12 -7.89
C SER A 316 -3.90 -15.80 -8.63
N TYR A 317 -3.40 -15.10 -9.65
CA TYR A 317 -2.21 -15.47 -10.40
C TYR A 317 -1.01 -14.66 -9.91
N VAL A 318 0.13 -15.33 -9.81
CA VAL A 318 1.41 -14.74 -9.42
C VAL A 318 2.40 -15.00 -10.53
N TYR A 319 2.73 -13.97 -11.31
CA TYR A 319 3.77 -14.04 -12.32
C TYR A 319 5.11 -13.62 -11.71
N ASN A 320 6.13 -14.48 -11.84
CA ASN A 320 7.46 -14.21 -11.34
C ASN A 320 8.37 -13.75 -12.49
N PHE A 321 8.90 -12.52 -12.39
CA PHE A 321 9.76 -11.92 -13.42
C PHE A 321 11.07 -12.69 -13.61
N ARG A 322 11.59 -13.34 -12.57
CA ARG A 322 12.87 -14.09 -12.65
C ARG A 322 12.72 -15.43 -13.35
N THR A 323 11.66 -16.18 -13.05
CA THR A 323 11.45 -17.50 -13.65
C THR A 323 10.60 -17.46 -14.91
N GLU A 324 10.08 -16.28 -15.27
CA GLU A 324 9.08 -16.09 -16.34
C GLU A 324 7.90 -17.07 -16.23
N ALA A 325 7.56 -17.44 -14.99
CA ALA A 325 6.61 -18.51 -14.71
C ALA A 325 5.41 -17.97 -13.94
N MET A 326 4.25 -18.51 -14.28
CA MET A 326 3.01 -18.27 -13.58
C MET A 326 2.79 -19.31 -12.48
N GLY A 327 2.37 -18.84 -11.31
CA GLY A 327 1.93 -19.67 -10.20
C GLY A 327 0.63 -19.15 -9.59
N ARG A 328 0.13 -19.88 -8.59
CA ARG A 328 -1.11 -19.56 -7.85
C ARG A 328 -0.91 -19.64 -6.33
N ASN A 329 0.33 -19.56 -5.84
CA ASN A 329 0.60 -19.76 -4.42
C ASN A 329 0.35 -18.45 -3.65
N PRO A 330 -0.70 -18.39 -2.82
CA PRO A 330 -1.05 -17.15 -2.14
C PRO A 330 -0.10 -16.78 -0.99
N ASN A 331 0.72 -17.72 -0.54
CA ASN A 331 1.57 -17.56 0.64
C ASN A 331 2.99 -17.11 0.30
N LEU A 332 3.31 -16.85 -0.97
CA LEU A 332 4.65 -16.50 -1.43
C LEU A 332 4.61 -15.25 -2.30
N ILE A 333 4.59 -14.08 -1.65
CA ILE A 333 4.83 -12.81 -2.31
C ILE A 333 6.28 -12.34 -2.07
N PHE A 334 6.95 -11.88 -3.12
CA PHE A 334 8.33 -11.41 -3.14
C PHE A 334 8.37 -10.02 -3.79
N PRO A 335 8.60 -8.96 -2.99
CA PRO A 335 8.73 -7.60 -3.49
C PRO A 335 9.71 -7.46 -4.65
N GLY A 336 9.35 -6.60 -5.61
CA GLY A 336 10.16 -6.28 -6.79
C GLY A 336 10.25 -7.38 -7.85
N GLN A 337 9.84 -8.62 -7.55
CA GLN A 337 10.04 -9.79 -8.42
C GLN A 337 8.74 -10.40 -8.94
N GLN A 338 7.59 -9.88 -8.54
CA GLN A 338 6.31 -10.48 -8.90
C GLN A 338 5.26 -9.46 -9.33
N LEU A 339 4.41 -9.91 -10.24
CA LEU A 339 3.14 -9.30 -10.63
C LEU A 339 2.01 -10.19 -10.14
N ILE A 340 1.08 -9.59 -9.39
CA ILE A 340 -0.16 -10.23 -8.98
C ILE A 340 -1.24 -9.85 -10.00
N MET A 341 -2.02 -10.85 -10.41
CA MET A 341 -3.19 -10.66 -11.27
C MET A 341 -4.39 -11.30 -10.61
N ILE A 342 -5.43 -10.52 -10.40
CA ILE A 342 -6.67 -10.97 -9.78
C ILE A 342 -7.79 -10.78 -10.79
N GLU A 343 -8.41 -11.88 -11.19
CA GLU A 343 -9.55 -11.89 -12.08
C GLU A 343 -10.82 -11.51 -11.31
N PHE A 344 -11.60 -10.60 -11.89
CA PHE A 344 -12.90 -10.16 -11.44
C PHE A 344 -13.90 -10.28 -12.58
N GLU A 345 -15.03 -10.91 -12.29
CA GLU A 345 -16.17 -10.91 -13.21
C GLU A 345 -16.83 -9.52 -13.18
N ALA A 346 -17.37 -9.10 -14.32
CA ALA A 346 -18.10 -7.83 -14.43
C ALA A 346 -19.26 -7.76 -13.42
N ASP A 347 -20.03 -8.84 -13.30
CA ASP A 347 -21.14 -8.95 -12.36
C ASP A 347 -20.68 -8.88 -10.90
N GLU A 348 -19.50 -9.44 -10.57
CA GLU A 348 -18.96 -9.37 -9.21
C GLU A 348 -18.58 -7.94 -8.82
N ILE A 349 -17.95 -7.18 -9.72
CA ILE A 349 -17.64 -5.77 -9.47
C ILE A 349 -18.92 -4.95 -9.32
N ARG A 350 -19.95 -5.24 -10.14
CA ARG A 350 -21.27 -4.63 -10.04
C ARG A 350 -21.89 -4.91 -8.66
N ASP A 351 -21.84 -6.16 -8.20
CA ASP A 351 -22.40 -6.56 -6.91
C ASP A 351 -21.67 -5.88 -5.74
N ILE A 352 -20.34 -5.75 -5.82
CA ILE A 352 -19.56 -4.96 -4.84
C ILE A 352 -20.02 -3.50 -4.82
N TYR A 353 -20.19 -2.89 -6.00
CA TYR A 353 -20.65 -1.51 -6.09
C TYR A 353 -22.03 -1.34 -5.46
N LEU A 354 -23.00 -2.16 -5.87
CA LEU A 354 -24.38 -2.09 -5.39
C LEU A 354 -24.45 -2.29 -3.88
N TYR A 355 -23.75 -3.30 -3.35
CA TYR A 355 -23.70 -3.56 -1.91
C TYR A 355 -23.31 -2.32 -1.12
N PHE A 356 -22.21 -1.65 -1.48
CA PHE A 356 -21.76 -0.48 -0.73
C PHE A 356 -22.52 0.81 -1.07
N ALA A 357 -23.12 0.91 -2.27
CA ALA A 357 -24.01 2.01 -2.62
C ALA A 357 -25.31 1.98 -1.78
N GLU A 358 -25.84 0.79 -1.47
CA GLU A 358 -27.02 0.60 -0.62
C GLU A 358 -26.77 1.03 0.82
N HIS A 359 -25.64 0.60 1.39
CA HIS A 359 -25.30 0.92 2.77
C HIS A 359 -25.16 2.43 3.00
N ARG A 360 -24.67 3.18 2.00
CA ARG A 360 -24.69 4.66 2.03
C ARG A 360 -26.11 5.22 2.15
N ALA A 361 -27.08 4.65 1.42
CA ALA A 361 -28.46 5.13 1.45
C ALA A 361 -29.14 4.84 2.80
N GLU A 362 -28.79 3.74 3.47
CA GLU A 362 -29.33 3.37 4.78
C GLU A 362 -28.77 4.23 5.92
N GLU A 363 -27.47 4.55 5.89
CA GLU A 363 -26.87 5.48 6.86
C GLU A 363 -27.52 6.87 6.76
N VAL A 364 -27.73 7.38 5.54
CA VAL A 364 -28.39 8.68 5.31
C VAL A 364 -29.86 8.67 5.76
N LYS A 365 -30.59 7.57 5.57
CA LYS A 365 -31.98 7.42 6.09
C LYS A 365 -32.02 7.42 7.62
N THR A 366 -31.01 6.86 8.28
CA THR A 366 -30.95 6.80 9.75
C THR A 366 -30.77 8.18 10.39
N PHE A 367 -30.08 9.12 9.71
CA PHE A 367 -30.00 10.52 10.14
C PHE A 367 -31.25 11.35 9.82
N ALA A 368 -32.09 10.91 8.88
CA ALA A 368 -33.35 11.58 8.53
C ALA A 368 -34.53 11.16 9.42
N ILE A 369 -34.42 10.04 10.14
CA ILE A 369 -35.44 9.52 11.07
C ILE A 369 -34.95 9.72 12.51
N SER A 370 -34.63 10.96 12.87
CA SER A 370 -34.53 11.38 14.26
C SER A 370 -34.90 12.85 14.37
N ASN A 371 -36.21 13.13 14.47
CA ASN A 371 -36.78 14.39 14.93
C ASN A 371 -37.85 14.09 15.97
#